data_AF-A0A817D5H7-F1
#
_entry.id   AF-A0A817D5H7-F1
#
_cell.length_a   1.000
_cell.length_b   1.000
_cell.length_c   1.000
_cell.angle_alpha   90.00
_cell.angle_beta   90.00
_cell.angle_gamma   90.00
#
_symmetry.space_group_name_H-M   'P 1'
#
loop_
_entity.id
_entity.type
_entity.pdbx_description
1 polymer ?
#
loop_
_entity_poly.entity_id
_entity_poly.type
_entity_poly.pdbx_seq_one_letter_code
_entity_poly.pdbx_strand_id
1 'polypeptide(L)'
;MHLGLSNKVLASIFHLQDKRSVSRVIHSVRKAMMSDFVQHYLGFHHINRQTVIDHHTTAIAKELLLNTPYQLTLVIDSTYLYVQKSTNNEFQRRSYSLHKHRNLVKVSGESDLFSSKYNKFSSFLL
;
A
#
# COMPACT_ATOMS: atom_id res chain seq x y z
N MET A 1 5.30 12.21 -2.01
CA MET A 1 5.49 13.64 -2.30
C MET A 1 5.73 13.80 -3.80
N HIS A 2 4.80 14.42 -4.52
CA HIS A 2 4.97 14.72 -5.95
C HIS A 2 5.42 16.17 -6.03
N LEU A 3 6.67 16.43 -6.44
CA LEU A 3 7.22 17.79 -6.52
C LEU A 3 6.52 18.65 -7.60
N GLY A 4 5.67 18.06 -8.44
CA GLY A 4 4.88 18.77 -9.45
C GLY A 4 5.71 19.33 -10.62
N LEU A 5 7.01 19.04 -10.66
CA LEU A 5 7.92 19.56 -11.68
C LEU A 5 7.70 18.86 -13.02
N SER A 6 7.62 19.65 -14.09
CA SER A 6 7.54 19.09 -15.45
C SER A 6 8.89 18.50 -15.88
N ASN A 7 8.86 17.51 -16.78
CA ASN A 7 10.09 16.92 -17.32
C ASN A 7 11.01 17.94 -18.03
N LYS A 8 10.47 19.08 -18.50
CA LYS A 8 11.29 20.16 -19.06
C LYS A 8 12.10 20.86 -17.97
N VAL A 9 11.47 21.16 -16.84
CA VAL A 9 12.14 21.78 -15.68
C VAL A 9 13.20 20.85 -15.12
N LEU A 10 12.87 19.55 -14.97
CA LEU A 10 13.83 18.55 -14.53
C LEU A 10 15.02 18.43 -15.50
N ALA A 11 14.78 18.45 -16.81
CA ALA A 11 15.87 18.43 -17.78
C ALA A 11 16.80 19.64 -17.63
N SER A 12 16.25 20.83 -17.37
CA SER A 12 17.05 22.03 -17.11
C SER A 12 17.85 21.93 -15.81
N ILE A 13 17.25 21.46 -14.72
CA ILE A 13 17.91 21.33 -13.40
C ILE A 13 19.06 20.33 -13.46
N PHE A 14 18.86 19.20 -14.15
CA PHE A 14 19.85 18.13 -14.24
C PHE A 14 20.73 18.23 -15.49
N HIS A 15 20.69 19.36 -16.20
CA HIS A 15 21.47 19.60 -17.42
C HIS A 15 21.34 18.48 -18.48
N LEU A 16 20.14 17.92 -18.61
CA LEU A 16 19.83 16.89 -19.60
C LEU A 16 19.38 17.53 -20.91
N GLN A 17 19.82 16.93 -22.01
CA GLN A 17 19.59 17.45 -23.36
C GLN A 17 18.10 17.52 -23.75
N ASP A 18 17.26 16.60 -23.26
CA ASP A 18 15.83 16.62 -23.56
C ASP A 18 14.93 16.05 -22.45
N LYS A 19 13.64 16.42 -22.50
CA LYS A 19 12.59 15.93 -21.59
C LYS A 19 12.35 14.41 -21.71
N ARG A 20 12.74 13.79 -22.83
CA ARG A 20 12.55 12.35 -23.06
C ARG A 20 13.55 11.54 -22.25
N SER A 21 14.77 12.06 -22.09
CA SER A 21 15.83 11.48 -21.30
C SER A 21 15.44 11.42 -19.82
N VAL A 22 14.82 12.48 -19.29
CA VAL A 22 14.21 12.45 -17.95
C VAL A 22 13.22 11.29 -17.80
N SER A 23 12.28 11.16 -18.76
CA SER A 23 11.28 10.09 -18.70
C SER A 23 11.90 8.69 -18.75
N ARG A 24 12.96 8.49 -19.56
CA ARG A 24 13.68 7.22 -19.65
C ARG A 24 14.40 6.88 -18.35
N VAL A 25 15.10 7.86 -17.76
CA VAL A 25 15.81 7.69 -16.48
C VAL A 25 14.82 7.34 -15.36
N ILE A 26 13.73 8.10 -15.22
CA ILE A 26 12.70 7.81 -14.21
C ILE A 26 12.13 6.41 -14.38
N HIS A 27 11.85 5.99 -15.62
CA HIS A 27 11.34 4.65 -15.89
C HIS A 27 12.36 3.56 -15.54
N SER A 28 13.65 3.79 -15.83
CA SER A 28 14.73 2.87 -15.48
C SER A 28 14.88 2.72 -13.96
N VAL A 29 14.93 3.85 -13.24
CA VAL A 29 14.99 3.86 -11.78
C VAL A 29 13.79 3.15 -11.20
N ARG A 30 12.57 3.43 -11.70
CA ARG A 30 11.36 2.74 -11.24
C ARG A 30 11.46 1.22 -11.43
N LYS A 31 11.99 0.75 -12.57
CA LYS A 31 12.18 -0.69 -12.80
C LYS A 31 13.16 -1.29 -11.79
N ALA A 32 14.34 -0.68 -11.62
CA ALA A 32 15.34 -1.15 -10.67
C ALA A 32 14.82 -1.12 -9.22
N MET A 33 14.10 -0.06 -8.84
CA MET A 33 13.45 0.00 -7.54
C MET A 33 12.45 -1.15 -7.36
N MET A 34 11.64 -1.46 -8.38
CA MET A 34 10.65 -2.53 -8.27
C MET A 34 11.27 -3.92 -8.16
N SER A 35 12.34 -4.20 -8.90
CA SER A 35 13.00 -5.52 -8.88
C SER A 35 13.94 -5.69 -7.69
N ASP A 36 14.71 -4.66 -7.35
CA ASP A 36 15.88 -4.85 -6.49
C ASP A 36 15.64 -4.29 -5.08
N PHE A 37 14.84 -3.23 -4.96
CA PHE A 37 14.58 -2.59 -3.66
C PHE A 37 13.26 -3.02 -3.04
N VAL A 38 12.15 -2.86 -3.77
CA VAL A 38 10.80 -3.06 -3.20
C VAL A 38 10.58 -4.48 -2.74
N GLN A 39 11.03 -5.46 -3.53
CA GLN A 39 10.92 -6.88 -3.18
C GLN A 39 11.62 -7.22 -1.85
N HIS A 40 12.76 -6.58 -1.57
CA HIS A 40 13.59 -6.90 -0.41
C HIS A 40 13.27 -6.05 0.82
N TYR A 41 12.75 -4.81 0.65
CA TYR A 41 12.67 -3.83 1.75
C TYR A 41 11.28 -3.22 1.98
N LEU A 42 10.34 -3.32 1.05
CA LEU A 42 9.00 -2.68 1.17
C LEU A 42 7.83 -3.68 1.24
N GLY A 43 8.05 -4.96 0.96
CA GLY A 43 7.06 -6.03 1.11
C GLY A 43 7.22 -6.80 2.42
N PHE A 44 6.27 -7.66 2.76
CA PHE A 44 6.35 -8.51 3.96
C PHE A 44 7.28 -9.73 3.80
N HIS A 45 7.88 -9.94 2.62
CA HIS A 45 8.72 -11.10 2.36
C HIS A 45 9.98 -11.18 3.22
N HIS A 46 10.48 -10.05 3.73
CA HIS A 46 11.67 -9.99 4.59
C HIS A 46 11.34 -10.06 6.09
N ILE A 47 10.05 -10.03 6.48
CA ILE A 47 9.63 -10.03 7.87
C ILE A 47 8.77 -11.26 8.13
N ASN A 48 9.24 -12.17 8.98
CA ASN A 48 8.43 -13.30 9.42
C ASN A 48 7.53 -12.91 10.61
N ARG A 49 6.47 -13.70 10.83
CA ARG A 49 5.49 -13.46 11.90
C ARG A 49 6.14 -13.33 13.28
N GLN A 50 7.11 -14.19 13.60
CA GLN A 50 7.76 -14.20 14.91
C GLN A 50 8.55 -12.91 15.14
N THR A 51 9.26 -12.43 14.13
CA THR A 51 9.95 -11.14 14.15
C THR A 51 8.99 -9.98 14.43
N VAL A 52 7.76 -10.01 13.88
CA VAL A 52 6.73 -8.98 14.18
C VAL A 52 6.29 -8.99 15.64
N ILE A 53 6.02 -10.18 16.17
CA ILE A 53 5.57 -10.37 17.56
C ILE A 53 6.67 -9.91 18.54
N ASP A 54 7.91 -10.26 18.24
CA ASP A 54 9.04 -10.01 19.13
C ASP A 54 9.53 -8.57 19.06
N HIS A 55 9.60 -7.98 17.86
CA HIS A 55 10.32 -6.71 17.63
C HIS A 55 9.44 -5.54 17.18
N HIS A 56 8.21 -5.79 16.72
CA HIS A 56 7.35 -4.76 16.12
C HIS A 56 6.01 -4.55 16.86
N THR A 57 5.86 -5.10 18.05
CA THR A 57 4.69 -4.87 18.92
C THR A 57 5.15 -4.25 20.24
N THR A 58 4.68 -3.04 20.52
CA THR A 58 5.02 -2.33 21.78
C THR A 58 4.39 -3.02 22.99
N ALA A 59 5.03 -2.91 24.16
CA ALA A 59 4.50 -3.49 25.40
C ALA A 59 3.06 -3.01 25.69
N ILE A 60 2.78 -1.73 25.47
CA ILE A 60 1.44 -1.14 25.65
C ILE A 60 0.41 -1.80 24.71
N ALA A 61 0.75 -2.03 23.45
CA ALA A 61 -0.17 -2.70 22.51
C ALA A 61 -0.39 -4.16 22.89
N LYS A 62 0.62 -4.85 23.43
CA LYS A 62 0.48 -6.22 23.94
C LYS A 62 -0.54 -6.29 25.07
N GLU A 63 -0.40 -5.42 26.08
CA GLU A 63 -1.31 -5.40 27.23
C GLU A 63 -2.74 -4.99 26.88
N LEU A 64 -2.90 -4.04 25.95
CA LEU A 64 -4.22 -3.49 25.64
C LEU A 64 -5.01 -4.31 24.60
N LEU A 65 -4.32 -4.98 23.68
CA LEU A 65 -4.97 -5.52 22.47
C LEU A 65 -4.77 -7.03 22.29
N LEU A 66 -3.88 -7.67 23.06
CA LEU A 66 -3.59 -9.10 22.92
C LEU A 66 -4.01 -9.88 24.18
N ASN A 67 -4.59 -11.06 23.97
CA ASN A 67 -4.93 -11.99 25.05
C ASN A 67 -3.88 -13.09 25.21
N THR A 68 -3.02 -13.29 24.21
CA THR A 68 -2.01 -14.35 24.18
C THR A 68 -0.70 -13.85 23.53
N PRO A 69 0.47 -14.40 23.90
CA PRO A 69 1.77 -13.92 23.42
C PRO A 69 2.03 -14.18 21.93
N TYR A 70 1.27 -15.07 21.29
CA TYR A 70 1.42 -15.41 19.87
C TYR A 70 0.50 -14.60 18.94
N GLN A 71 -0.31 -13.70 19.48
CA GLN A 71 -1.17 -12.83 18.69
C GLN A 71 -0.40 -11.59 18.20
N LEU A 72 -0.87 -11.02 17.10
CA LEU A 72 -0.35 -9.76 16.55
C LEU A 72 -1.51 -8.81 16.32
N THR A 73 -1.26 -7.52 16.53
CA THR A 73 -2.20 -6.46 16.18
C THR A 73 -1.68 -5.77 14.93
N LEU A 74 -2.53 -5.68 13.91
CA LEU A 74 -2.23 -4.95 12.68
C LEU A 74 -3.07 -3.67 12.63
N VAL A 75 -2.41 -2.51 12.63
CA VAL A 75 -3.07 -1.21 12.45
C VAL A 75 -2.74 -0.70 11.06
N ILE A 76 -3.77 -0.57 10.22
CA ILE A 76 -3.63 -0.03 8.86
C ILE A 76 -4.35 1.32 8.81
N ASP A 77 -3.58 2.41 8.83
CA ASP A 77 -4.12 3.73 8.51
C ASP A 77 -4.22 3.88 6.98
N SER A 78 -5.37 3.49 6.43
CA SER A 78 -5.64 3.66 5.01
C SER A 78 -6.89 4.52 4.80
N THR A 79 -6.71 5.68 4.17
CA THR A 79 -7.84 6.51 3.73
C THR A 79 -8.59 5.85 2.56
N TYR A 80 -7.87 5.13 1.70
CA TYR A 80 -8.44 4.42 0.55
C TYR A 80 -7.65 3.15 0.26
N LEU A 81 -8.32 2.00 0.18
CA LEU A 81 -7.76 0.75 -0.32
C LEU A 81 -8.13 0.57 -1.79
N TYR A 82 -7.13 0.30 -2.63
CA TYR A 82 -7.38 -0.06 -4.02
C TYR A 82 -8.01 -1.45 -4.10
N VAL A 83 -9.05 -1.56 -4.93
CA VAL A 83 -9.69 -2.84 -5.25
C VAL A 83 -9.76 -3.02 -6.76
N GLN A 84 -9.62 -4.26 -7.23
CA GLN A 84 -9.79 -4.57 -8.64
C GLN A 84 -11.25 -4.39 -9.08
N LYS A 85 -11.48 -4.26 -10.39
CA LYS A 85 -12.84 -4.14 -10.95
C LYS A 85 -13.66 -5.36 -10.56
N SER A 86 -14.80 -5.12 -9.91
CA SER A 86 -15.71 -6.19 -9.53
C SER A 86 -16.67 -6.51 -10.67
N THR A 87 -17.06 -7.78 -10.75
CA THR A 87 -18.17 -8.24 -11.59
C THR A 87 -19.53 -7.89 -11.01
N ASN A 88 -19.61 -7.53 -9.72
CA ASN A 88 -20.81 -6.98 -9.11
C ASN A 88 -20.94 -5.49 -9.46
N ASN A 89 -21.90 -5.18 -10.32
CA ASN A 89 -22.14 -3.82 -10.82
C ASN A 89 -22.45 -2.80 -9.72
N GLU A 90 -23.15 -3.20 -8.67
CA GLU A 90 -23.50 -2.31 -7.56
C GLU A 90 -22.25 -1.94 -6.76
N PHE A 91 -21.45 -2.94 -6.36
CA PHE A 91 -20.19 -2.72 -5.66
C PHE A 91 -19.17 -1.96 -6.52
N GLN A 92 -19.12 -2.27 -7.81
CA GLN A 92 -18.28 -1.58 -8.77
C GLN A 92 -18.61 -0.08 -8.86
N ARG A 93 -19.89 0.29 -8.84
CA ARG A 93 -20.31 1.71 -8.82
C ARG A 93 -19.98 2.38 -7.50
N ARG A 94 -20.22 1.72 -6.37
CA ARG A 94 -19.97 2.26 -5.03
C ARG A 94 -18.48 2.47 -4.75
N SER A 95 -17.63 1.59 -5.25
CA SER A 95 -16.17 1.68 -5.06
C SER A 95 -15.50 2.62 -6.06
N TYR A 96 -16.14 3.05 -7.14
CA TYR A 96 -15.47 3.89 -8.14
C TYR A 96 -15.27 5.34 -7.66
N SER A 97 -14.01 5.75 -7.49
CA SER A 97 -13.67 7.13 -7.17
C SER A 97 -13.57 7.97 -8.44
N LEU A 98 -14.47 8.95 -8.59
CA LEU A 98 -14.43 9.90 -9.72
C LEU A 98 -13.15 10.74 -9.73
N HIS A 99 -12.65 11.13 -8.55
CA HIS A 99 -11.46 11.97 -8.45
C HIS A 99 -10.15 11.20 -8.73
N LYS A 100 -10.12 9.89 -8.47
CA LYS A 100 -8.92 9.04 -8.68
C LYS A 100 -9.01 8.13 -9.91
N HIS A 101 -10.15 8.18 -10.60
CA HIS A 101 -10.50 7.39 -11.79
C HIS A 101 -10.19 5.89 -11.64
N ARG A 102 -10.49 5.32 -10.47
CA ARG A 102 -10.26 3.91 -10.14
C ARG A 102 -11.13 3.48 -8.95
N ASN A 103 -11.29 2.17 -8.78
CA ASN A 103 -12.02 1.64 -7.63
C ASN A 103 -11.18 1.72 -6.36
N LEU A 104 -11.75 2.34 -5.33
CA LEU A 104 -11.19 2.55 -4.02
C LEU A 104 -12.28 2.31 -2.96
N VAL A 105 -11.93 1.61 -1.89
CA VAL A 105 -12.78 1.47 -0.71
C VAL A 105 -12.24 2.36 0.39
N LYS A 106 -13.08 3.22 0.95
CA LYS A 106 -12.72 3.98 2.15
C LYS A 106 -12.90 3.09 3.37
N VAL A 107 -11.83 2.93 4.15
CA VAL A 107 -11.86 2.09 5.37
C VAL A 107 -12.36 2.89 6.58
N SER A 108 -12.26 4.21 6.52
CA SER A 108 -12.72 5.12 7.57
C SER A 108 -14.23 5.40 7.43
N GLY A 109 -15.07 4.68 8.19
CA GLY A 109 -16.40 5.16 8.59
C GLY A 109 -17.58 4.18 8.50
N GLU A 110 -17.48 3.04 7.82
CA GLU A 110 -18.57 2.06 7.77
C GLU A 110 -18.03 0.65 8.06
N SER A 111 -18.36 0.15 9.25
CA SER A 111 -18.13 -1.21 9.76
C SER A 111 -18.70 -2.32 8.85
N ASP A 112 -19.59 -1.98 7.92
CA ASP A 112 -20.45 -2.95 7.25
C ASP A 112 -19.77 -3.67 6.07
N LEU A 113 -18.71 -3.08 5.49
CA LEU A 113 -17.99 -3.71 4.37
C LEU A 113 -16.92 -4.71 4.82
N PHE A 114 -16.38 -4.57 6.04
CA PHE A 114 -15.35 -5.45 6.57
C PHE A 114 -15.90 -6.56 7.46
N SER A 115 -17.05 -6.36 8.12
CA SER A 115 -17.60 -7.28 9.12
C SER A 115 -18.09 -8.62 8.55
N SER A 116 -18.71 -8.67 7.36
CA SER A 116 -19.40 -9.91 6.93
C SER A 116 -18.67 -10.81 5.92
N LYS A 117 -17.54 -10.37 5.32
CA LYS A 117 -16.92 -11.11 4.20
C LYS A 117 -15.44 -11.48 4.32
N TYR A 118 -14.72 -11.01 5.33
CA TYR A 118 -13.27 -11.21 5.41
C TYR A 118 -12.80 -12.03 6.62
N ASN A 119 -13.44 -13.20 6.83
CA ASN A 119 -12.79 -14.33 7.52
C ASN A 119 -11.58 -14.90 6.71
N LYS A 120 -11.28 -14.36 5.53
CA LYS A 120 -10.19 -14.80 4.64
C LYS A 120 -8.87 -14.04 4.77
N PHE A 121 -8.80 -12.92 5.51
CA PHE A 121 -7.48 -12.28 5.75
C PHE A 121 -6.59 -13.12 6.68
N SER A 122 -7.18 -14.08 7.39
CA SER A 122 -6.48 -15.12 8.16
C SER A 122 -5.53 -15.98 7.29
N SER A 123 -5.83 -16.18 6.00
CA SER A 123 -5.04 -17.10 5.15
C SER A 123 -3.86 -16.46 4.41
N PHE A 124 -3.62 -15.15 4.59
CA PHE A 124 -2.45 -14.47 4.00
C PHE A 124 -1.26 -14.38 4.97
N LEU A 125 -1.41 -14.91 6.18
CA LEU A 125 -0.37 -14.98 7.22
C LEU A 125 -0.07 -16.43 7.66
N LEU A 126 -0.38 -17.41 6.80
CA LEU A 126 0.16 -18.77 6.87
C LEU A 126 1.28 -18.93 5.84
#